data_AF-A0A089XQ38-F1
#
_entry.id   AF-A0A089XQ38-F1
#
_cell.length_a   1.000
_cell.length_b   1.000
_cell.length_c   1.000
_cell.angle_alpha   90.00
_cell.angle_beta   90.00
_cell.angle_gamma   90.00
#
_symmetry.space_group_name_H-M   'P 1'
#
loop_
_entity.id
_entity.type
_entity.pdbx_description
1 polymer ?
#
loop_
_entity_poly.entity_id
_entity_poly.type
_entity_poly.pdbx_seq_one_letter_code
_entity_poly.pdbx_strand_id
1 'polypeptide(L)'
;MLFIIITLIIIVLIIFLTILLLPGMAFFNKMSDQKYNADEKDLLTGILTTAISSKEATGEVMTTFVNESRKTMPAKIYLPNKDNIEQIESGAQVLIIESKAGIAYVIPYQQTIY
;
A
#
# COMPACT_ATOMS: atom_id res chain seq x y z
N MET A 1 36.05 -0.68 42.44
CA MET A 1 36.91 -0.59 41.24
C MET A 1 36.68 -1.76 40.28
N LEU A 2 36.80 -3.02 40.73
CA LEU A 2 36.56 -4.21 39.89
C LEU A 2 35.18 -4.23 39.21
N PHE A 3 34.11 -3.94 39.95
CA PHE A 3 32.76 -3.89 39.41
C PHE A 3 32.60 -2.86 38.29
N ILE A 4 33.19 -1.66 38.46
CA ILE A 4 33.16 -0.59 37.44
C ILE A 4 33.89 -1.03 36.17
N ILE A 5 35.02 -1.72 36.31
CA ILE A 5 35.81 -2.24 35.18
C ILE A 5 35.02 -3.31 34.42
N ILE A 6 34.38 -4.24 35.13
CA ILE A 6 33.55 -5.29 34.52
C ILE A 6 32.37 -4.66 33.75
N THR A 7 31.67 -3.69 34.36
CA THR A 7 30.57 -2.99 33.69
C THR A 7 31.04 -2.27 32.43
N LEU A 8 32.22 -1.62 32.46
CA LEU A 8 32.77 -0.92 31.31
C LEU A 8 33.13 -1.90 30.17
N ILE A 9 33.69 -3.06 30.49
CA ILE A 9 33.97 -4.11 29.51
C ILE A 9 32.68 -4.61 28.86
N ILE A 10 31.63 -4.84 29.64
CA ILE A 10 30.32 -5.29 29.12
C ILE A 10 29.73 -4.25 28.17
N ILE A 11 29.79 -2.96 28.52
CA ILE A 11 29.29 -1.88 27.66
C ILE A 11 30.04 -1.86 26.32
N VAL A 12 31.38 -1.93 26.36
CA VAL A 12 32.21 -1.94 25.15
C VAL A 12 31.89 -3.17 24.29
N LEU A 13 31.72 -4.34 24.91
CA LEU A 13 31.36 -5.56 24.20
C LEU A 13 29.99 -5.44 23.50
N ILE A 14 29.00 -4.86 24.18
CA ILE A 14 27.65 -4.64 23.60
C ILE A 14 27.75 -3.70 22.39
N ILE A 15 28.47 -2.58 22.52
CA ILE A 15 28.66 -1.62 21.42
C ILE A 15 29.36 -2.28 20.23
N PHE A 16 30.39 -3.07 20.48
CA PHE A 16 31.10 -3.78 19.43
C PHE A 16 30.18 -4.78 18.71
N LEU A 17 29.38 -5.53 19.48
CA LEU A 17 28.44 -6.51 18.94
C LEU A 17 27.34 -5.84 18.10
N THR A 18 26.79 -4.70 18.54
CA THR A 18 25.77 -3.98 17.77
C THR A 18 26.32 -3.45 16.45
N ILE A 19 27.52 -2.86 16.47
CA ILE A 19 28.20 -2.39 15.24
C ILE A 19 28.46 -3.55 14.27
N LEU A 20 28.83 -4.72 14.80
CA LEU A 20 29.05 -5.92 13.99
C LEU A 20 27.77 -6.48 13.38
N LEU A 21 26.63 -6.41 14.09
CA LEU A 21 25.35 -6.96 13.63
C LEU A 21 24.59 -6.05 12.66
N LEU A 22 24.78 -4.73 12.73
CA LEU A 22 24.16 -3.75 11.82
C LEU A 22 24.33 -4.08 10.32
N PRO A 23 25.54 -4.36 9.79
CA PRO A 23 25.69 -4.72 8.39
C PRO A 23 24.98 -6.03 8.06
N GLY A 24 24.97 -7.00 8.99
CA GLY A 24 24.23 -8.26 8.83
C GLY A 24 22.75 -7.99 8.61
N MET A 25 22.13 -7.16 9.44
CA MET A 25 20.72 -6.76 9.28
C MET A 25 20.46 -6.06 7.95
N ALA A 26 21.37 -5.19 7.49
CA ALA A 26 21.24 -4.54 6.19
C ALA A 26 21.29 -5.54 5.02
N PHE A 27 22.16 -6.56 5.09
CA PHE A 27 22.20 -7.64 4.11
C PHE A 27 20.94 -8.51 4.16
N PHE A 28 20.46 -8.84 5.36
CA PHE A 28 19.21 -9.58 5.52
C PHE A 28 18.03 -8.81 4.94
N ASN A 29 17.85 -7.53 5.28
CA ASN A 29 16.80 -6.71 4.70
C ASN A 29 16.89 -6.67 3.17
N LYS A 30 18.09 -6.51 2.60
CA LYS A 30 18.25 -6.52 1.14
C LYS A 30 17.87 -7.86 0.49
N MET A 31 18.05 -8.98 1.19
CA MET A 31 17.76 -10.32 0.69
C MET A 31 16.29 -10.72 0.95
N SER A 32 15.73 -10.32 2.09
CA SER A 32 14.36 -10.64 2.50
C SER A 32 13.33 -9.66 1.94
N ASP A 33 13.70 -8.39 1.76
CA ASP A 33 12.83 -7.40 1.14
C ASP A 33 12.77 -7.70 -0.36
N GLN A 34 11.77 -8.50 -0.72
CA GLN A 34 11.35 -8.62 -2.11
C GLN A 34 10.96 -7.22 -2.58
N LYS A 35 11.66 -6.68 -3.57
CA LYS A 35 11.20 -5.48 -4.28
C LYS A 35 9.81 -5.79 -4.85
N TYR A 36 8.79 -5.15 -4.29
CA TYR A 36 7.45 -5.13 -4.86
C TYR A 36 7.49 -4.35 -6.17
N ASN A 37 7.73 -5.06 -7.27
CA ASN A 37 7.44 -4.56 -8.60
C ASN A 37 5.96 -4.89 -8.85
N ALA A 38 5.08 -3.94 -8.52
CA ALA A 38 3.71 -4.02 -9.02
C ALA A 38 3.82 -4.02 -10.55
N ASP A 39 3.47 -5.14 -11.18
CA ASP A 39 3.39 -5.19 -12.64
C ASP A 39 2.32 -4.16 -13.04
N GLU A 40 2.55 -3.35 -14.07
CA GLU A 40 1.57 -2.35 -14.53
C GLU A 40 0.23 -3.00 -14.97
N LYS A 41 0.18 -4.34 -15.04
CA LYS A 41 -1.02 -5.16 -15.24
C LYS A 41 -1.80 -5.49 -13.97
N ASP A 42 -1.19 -5.38 -12.79
CA ASP A 42 -1.88 -5.36 -11.48
C ASP A 42 -2.46 -3.97 -11.22
N LEU A 43 -3.08 -3.37 -12.25
CA LEU A 43 -3.90 -2.19 -12.11
C LEU A 43 -4.88 -2.49 -10.98
N LEU A 44 -4.78 -1.71 -9.91
CA LEU A 44 -5.43 -1.94 -8.63
C LEU A 44 -6.95 -1.91 -8.82
N THR A 45 -7.54 -3.03 -9.23
CA THR A 45 -8.99 -3.15 -9.34
C THR A 45 -9.58 -3.29 -7.94
N GLY A 46 -10.77 -2.75 -7.77
CA GLY A 46 -11.49 -2.79 -6.52
C GLY A 46 -12.98 -2.95 -6.75
N ILE A 47 -13.69 -3.27 -5.69
CA ILE A 47 -15.15 -3.26 -5.66
C ILE A 47 -15.55 -2.10 -4.76
N LEU A 48 -16.41 -1.20 -5.25
CA LEU A 48 -17.00 -0.18 -4.40
C LEU A 48 -17.89 -0.84 -3.36
N THR A 49 -17.56 -0.72 -2.07
CA THR A 49 -18.42 -1.17 -0.98
C THR A 49 -19.49 -0.12 -0.67
N THR A 50 -19.15 1.16 -0.85
CA THR A 50 -20.05 2.30 -0.67
C THR A 50 -20.10 3.10 -1.97
N ALA A 51 -21.30 3.37 -2.47
CA ALA A 51 -21.52 4.08 -3.73
C ALA A 51 -20.93 5.50 -3.71
N ILE A 52 -20.55 6.01 -4.89
CA ILE A 52 -20.19 7.41 -5.09
C ILE A 52 -21.38 8.09 -5.77
N SER A 53 -22.20 8.79 -5.01
CA SER A 53 -23.48 9.34 -5.50
C SER A 53 -23.36 10.64 -6.31
N SER A 54 -22.19 11.29 -6.30
CA SER A 54 -21.90 12.50 -7.08
C SER A 54 -20.40 12.68 -7.27
N LYS A 55 -20.00 13.57 -8.18
CA LYS A 55 -18.59 13.90 -8.47
C LYS A 55 -17.77 14.35 -7.25
N GLU A 56 -18.43 14.97 -6.27
CA GLU A 56 -17.79 15.47 -5.04
C GLU A 56 -17.92 14.48 -3.88
N ALA A 57 -18.85 13.53 -3.98
CA ALA A 57 -19.09 12.52 -2.96
C ALA A 57 -17.89 11.58 -2.81
N THR A 58 -17.76 11.05 -1.61
CA THR A 58 -16.75 10.04 -1.28
C THR A 58 -17.47 8.73 -1.04
N GLY A 59 -17.12 7.70 -1.80
CA GLY A 59 -17.52 6.33 -1.56
C GLY A 59 -16.39 5.57 -0.86
N GLU A 60 -16.45 4.25 -0.91
CA GLU A 60 -15.41 3.38 -0.37
C GLU A 60 -15.14 2.24 -1.34
N VAL A 61 -13.86 1.97 -1.60
CA VAL A 61 -13.41 0.89 -2.45
C VAL A 61 -12.63 -0.12 -1.63
N MET A 62 -12.96 -1.39 -1.81
CA MET A 62 -12.18 -2.51 -1.31
C MET A 62 -11.32 -3.02 -2.46
N THR A 63 -10.00 -3.06 -2.25
CA THR A 63 -9.05 -3.55 -3.26
C THR A 63 -9.18 -5.06 -3.46
N THR A 64 -9.08 -5.48 -4.71
CA THR A 64 -9.09 -6.89 -5.12
C THR A 64 -7.66 -7.31 -5.45
N PHE A 65 -6.79 -7.32 -4.44
CA PHE A 65 -5.45 -7.90 -4.60
C PHE A 65 -5.56 -9.42 -4.65
N VAL A 66 -4.85 -10.04 -5.58
CA VAL A 66 -4.82 -11.51 -5.72
C VAL A 66 -3.95 -12.14 -4.61
N ASN A 67 -2.95 -11.40 -4.09
CA ASN A 67 -1.91 -11.93 -3.19
C ASN A 67 -1.76 -11.20 -1.85
N GLU A 68 -2.55 -10.15 -1.56
CA GLU A 68 -2.45 -9.36 -0.32
C GLU A 68 -3.79 -9.21 0.41
N SER A 69 -3.73 -8.74 1.66
CA SER A 69 -4.88 -8.44 2.50
C SER A 69 -5.76 -7.37 1.83
N ARG A 70 -7.05 -7.68 1.65
CA ARG A 70 -8.04 -6.73 1.10
C ARG A 70 -8.05 -5.46 1.96
N LYS A 71 -7.86 -4.31 1.33
CA LYS A 71 -7.83 -3.01 2.00
C LYS A 71 -9.01 -2.17 1.55
N THR A 72 -9.75 -1.63 2.50
CA THR A 72 -10.81 -0.65 2.23
C THR A 72 -10.25 0.76 2.39
N MET A 73 -10.55 1.63 1.44
CA MET A 73 -10.16 3.05 1.48
C MET A 73 -11.23 3.95 0.85
N PRO A 74 -11.32 5.23 1.25
CA PRO A 74 -12.23 6.17 0.62
C PRO A 74 -11.93 6.32 -0.87
N ALA A 75 -12.98 6.45 -1.67
CA ALA A 75 -12.90 6.50 -3.12
C ALA A 75 -13.63 7.72 -3.71
N LYS A 76 -13.09 8.30 -4.77
CA LYS A 76 -13.68 9.40 -5.54
C LYS A 76 -13.57 9.14 -7.03
N ILE A 77 -14.46 9.74 -7.83
CA ILE A 77 -14.41 9.65 -9.29
C ILE A 77 -13.16 10.40 -9.79
N TYR A 78 -12.39 9.76 -10.66
CA TYR A 78 -11.30 10.43 -11.36
C TYR A 78 -11.85 11.38 -12.43
N LEU A 79 -11.86 12.68 -12.13
CA LEU A 79 -12.45 13.73 -12.97
C LEU A 79 -11.77 13.97 -14.33
N PRO A 80 -10.46 13.72 -14.54
CA PRO A 80 -9.87 13.84 -15.87
C PRO A 80 -10.38 12.79 -16.88
N ASN A 81 -11.31 11.93 -16.48
CA ASN A 81 -11.96 11.00 -17.37
C ASN A 81 -12.85 11.73 -18.40
N LYS A 82 -12.75 11.32 -19.67
CA LYS A 82 -13.51 11.87 -20.80
C LYS A 82 -14.98 11.43 -20.79
N ASP A 83 -15.32 10.38 -20.05
CA ASP A 83 -16.63 9.72 -20.09
C ASP A 83 -17.73 10.36 -19.20
N ASN A 84 -17.48 11.54 -18.62
CA ASN A 84 -18.50 12.33 -17.89
C ASN A 84 -19.26 11.55 -16.80
N ILE A 85 -18.52 10.76 -16.01
CA ILE A 85 -19.10 9.91 -14.98
C ILE A 85 -19.57 10.77 -13.80
N GLU A 86 -20.86 10.68 -13.46
CA GLU A 86 -21.44 11.46 -12.37
C GLU A 86 -21.59 10.67 -11.08
N GLN A 87 -21.84 9.36 -11.19
CA GLN A 87 -22.04 8.47 -10.06
C GLN A 87 -21.54 7.07 -10.37
N ILE A 88 -21.20 6.30 -9.34
CA ILE A 88 -20.84 4.89 -9.43
C ILE A 88 -21.54 4.13 -8.31
N GLU A 89 -22.28 3.08 -8.66
CA GLU A 89 -23.05 2.28 -7.71
C GLU A 89 -22.16 1.42 -6.80
N SER A 90 -22.69 1.03 -5.65
CA SER A 90 -22.05 0.02 -4.80
C SER A 90 -22.06 -1.34 -5.50
N GLY A 91 -21.01 -2.14 -5.30
CA GLY A 91 -20.80 -3.42 -5.97
C GLY A 91 -20.14 -3.31 -7.35
N ALA A 92 -20.00 -2.10 -7.90
CA ALA A 92 -19.33 -1.90 -9.19
C ALA A 92 -17.83 -2.21 -9.08
N GLN A 93 -17.31 -2.93 -10.08
CA GLN A 93 -15.87 -3.10 -10.24
C GLN A 93 -15.27 -1.81 -10.81
N VAL A 94 -14.23 -1.32 -10.17
CA VAL A 94 -13.58 -0.07 -10.50
C VAL A 94 -12.07 -0.27 -10.66
N LEU A 95 -11.48 0.56 -11.51
CA LEU A 95 -10.06 0.67 -11.70
C LEU A 95 -9.56 1.85 -10.85
N ILE A 96 -8.60 1.60 -9.95
CA ILE A 96 -7.95 2.67 -9.19
C ILE A 96 -6.82 3.24 -10.05
N ILE A 97 -6.99 4.50 -10.47
CA ILE A 97 -6.04 5.22 -11.34
C ILE A 97 -4.89 5.79 -10.52
N GLU A 98 -5.19 6.38 -9.37
CA GLU A 98 -4.20 6.93 -8.47
C GLU A 98 -4.71 6.96 -7.02
N SER A 99 -3.79 7.09 -6.07
CA SER A 99 -4.12 7.32 -4.65
C SER A 99 -3.44 8.60 -4.18
N LYS A 100 -4.23 9.58 -3.70
CA LYS A 100 -3.73 10.85 -3.15
C LYS A 100 -4.29 11.06 -1.75
N ALA A 101 -3.42 11.33 -0.79
CA ALA A 101 -3.79 11.55 0.61
C ALA A 101 -4.65 10.43 1.22
N GLY A 102 -4.45 9.18 0.77
CA GLY A 102 -5.22 8.02 1.22
C GLY A 102 -6.61 7.85 0.57
N ILE A 103 -6.95 8.70 -0.41
CA ILE A 103 -8.17 8.58 -1.22
C ILE A 103 -7.83 7.96 -2.58
N ALA A 104 -8.53 6.90 -2.94
CA ALA A 104 -8.44 6.27 -4.25
C ALA A 104 -9.27 7.06 -5.29
N TYR A 105 -8.67 7.38 -6.42
CA TYR A 105 -9.37 7.97 -7.55
C TYR A 105 -9.65 6.88 -8.58
N VAL A 106 -10.93 6.68 -8.88
CA VAL A 106 -11.40 5.49 -9.58
C VAL A 106 -12.24 5.81 -10.81
N ILE A 107 -12.26 4.88 -11.76
CA ILE A 107 -13.19 4.83 -12.89
C ILE A 107 -13.85 3.45 -12.95
N PRO A 108 -15.06 3.30 -13.53
CA PRO A 108 -15.66 2.01 -13.77
C PRO A 108 -14.76 1.13 -14.64
N TYR A 109 -14.58 -0.12 -14.24
CA TYR A 109 -13.82 -1.10 -14.98
C TYR A 109 -14.76 -1.87 -15.91
N GLN A 110 -14.57 -1.72 -17.23
CA GLN A 110 -15.26 -2.53 -18.22
C GLN A 110 -14.37 -3.72 -18.60
N GLN A 111 -14.69 -4.92 -18.10
CA GLN A 111 -14.06 -6.14 -18.59
C GLN A 111 -14.45 -6.35 -20.04
N THR A 112 -13.52 -6.11 -20.96
CA THR A 112 -13.71 -6.48 -22.37
C THR A 112 -13.61 -8.00 -22.45
N ILE A 113 -14.73 -8.69 -22.57
CA ILE A 113 -14.77 -10.12 -22.84
C ILE A 113 -14.44 -10.28 -24.33
N TYR A 114 -13.25 -10.80 -24.65
CA TYR A 114 -12.87 -11.25 -25.99
C TYR A 114 -13.18 -12.73 -26.16
#